data_AF-A0A1H2QW90-F1
#
_entry.id   AF-A0A1H2QW90-F1
#
_cell.length_a   1.000
_cell.length_b   1.000
_cell.length_c   1.000
_cell.angle_alpha   90.00
_cell.angle_beta   90.00
_cell.angle_gamma   90.00
#
_symmetry.space_group_name_H-M   'P 1'
#
loop_
_entity.id
_entity.type
_entity.pdbx_description
1 polymer ?
#
loop_
_entity_poly.entity_id
_entity_poly.type
_entity_poly.pdbx_seq_one_letter_code
_entity_poly.pdbx_strand_id
1 'polypeptide(L)'
;MEEALEILWTYARREPLDSNGETIVPTINNSIAAIRIIMRLEGWAMGSEKRKGNSEKRATPAYATSDKPASHRRGEWQFAQPQYAQSQNTQYNTDNNTNNYEGELLTYSTLADFAPTPAQPQYPQPNTVYNNYPSEACTCLVAPSPSERRLGERNLLSFTRHTLPSFAPAPFHIAYYEVLTRFAMGEIKKLMITMPPQHGKSEGATRRLPAFVLGQDPDKRIVIVSYNAIKARKFNRELQRIMDDDHYYELFPQTLLAGQASYQEQGRRSRNYARNSDECEIVGYQGSFKTIGVGGSLTGEPVDMLIMDDLYKDASSAWSPVIRQNVADWYDTVASTRLHNDSQQLLVFTRWHMEDLAGRLLEQEGVYDPIENPQGWLLVSFPAIQNRPPSEQDPIAEGEPLWPERHSLEKLLEIKGRSPTVFESLYQQNPQPSQGLMYEEFSCYTDLPSRSYSVAYIDAADSGADYLCALFYKEAEDGNYITDVLYTKDPMEVTETTLTYMLQQHQVERCHIESNNGGNLFVSNLQQRSWDMGNRLTRFNPFHQNQNKTARIFAASASVQKLIKMPLDWKKRFPKFARDLTGYLRVGTNAHDDAPDALTGSIECRQPPKRVSVAEMFGRI
;
A
#
# COMPACT_ATOMS: atom_id res chain seq x y z
N MET A 1 30.99 21.36 -28.44
CA MET A 1 29.68 20.84 -27.97
C MET A 1 29.57 19.36 -28.31
N GLU A 2 29.81 18.98 -29.56
CA GLU A 2 29.87 17.57 -30.01
C GLU A 2 30.80 16.69 -29.16
N GLU A 3 32.03 17.13 -28.87
CA GLU A 3 32.97 16.40 -28.00
C GLU A 3 32.44 16.12 -26.58
N ALA A 4 31.63 17.03 -26.02
CA ALA A 4 30.97 16.82 -24.74
C ALA A 4 29.78 15.84 -24.85
N LEU A 5 29.06 15.86 -25.98
CA LEU A 5 28.02 14.87 -26.29
C LEU A 5 28.62 13.48 -26.51
N GLU A 6 29.75 13.35 -27.20
CA GLU A 6 30.45 12.07 -27.31
C GLU A 6 30.87 11.52 -25.95
N ILE A 7 31.51 12.34 -25.10
CA ILE A 7 31.86 11.93 -23.74
C ILE A 7 30.61 11.46 -22.97
N LEU A 8 29.50 12.21 -23.02
CA LEU A 8 28.24 11.81 -22.40
C LEU A 8 27.70 10.48 -22.98
N TRP A 9 27.79 10.27 -24.29
CA TRP A 9 27.40 9.01 -24.94
C TRP A 9 28.31 7.83 -24.57
N THR A 10 29.59 8.06 -24.31
CA THR A 10 30.54 7.07 -23.77
C THR A 10 30.21 6.73 -22.31
N TYR A 11 29.87 7.73 -21.49
CA TYR A 11 29.32 7.54 -20.14
C TYR A 11 27.99 6.77 -20.13
N ALA A 12 27.09 7.06 -21.08
CA ALA A 12 25.81 6.36 -21.24
C ALA A 12 26.01 4.88 -21.65
N ARG A 13 26.97 4.60 -22.54
CA ARG A 13 27.34 3.24 -22.99
C ARG A 13 28.20 2.45 -22.00
N ARG A 14 28.71 3.09 -20.94
CA ARG A 14 29.65 2.52 -19.95
C ARG A 14 30.95 2.03 -20.57
N GLU A 15 31.35 2.66 -21.66
CA GLU A 15 32.62 2.40 -22.31
C GLU A 15 33.77 2.95 -21.42
N PRO A 16 34.93 2.24 -21.33
CA PRO A 16 36.04 2.71 -20.52
C PRO A 16 36.62 4.02 -21.04
N LEU A 17 36.90 4.96 -20.14
CA LEU A 17 37.41 6.29 -20.43
C LEU A 17 38.76 6.50 -19.74
N ASP A 18 39.76 6.99 -20.47
CA ASP A 18 41.01 7.46 -19.87
C ASP A 18 40.78 8.86 -19.26
N SER A 19 41.01 8.97 -17.95
CA SER A 19 40.89 10.22 -17.19
C SER A 19 42.18 10.44 -16.41
N ASN A 20 43.05 11.30 -16.95
CA ASN A 20 44.38 11.63 -16.39
C ASN A 20 45.33 10.42 -16.24
N GLY A 21 45.22 9.40 -17.10
CA GLY A 21 46.08 8.21 -17.10
C GLY A 21 45.52 7.02 -16.33
N GLU A 22 44.30 7.12 -15.79
CA GLU A 22 43.57 6.00 -15.20
C GLU A 22 42.31 5.68 -16.03
N THR A 23 42.14 4.40 -16.39
CA THR A 23 40.96 3.92 -17.13
C THR A 23 39.78 3.75 -16.18
N ILE A 24 38.84 4.69 -16.21
CA ILE A 24 37.62 4.69 -15.40
C ILE A 24 36.46 4.07 -16.20
N VAL A 25 35.76 3.10 -15.60
CA VAL A 25 34.52 2.54 -16.16
C VAL A 25 33.30 3.21 -15.50
N PRO A 26 32.40 3.86 -16.25
CA PRO A 26 31.23 4.53 -15.69
C PRO A 26 30.32 3.61 -14.85
N THR A 27 29.93 4.10 -13.67
CA THR A 27 28.91 3.46 -12.82
C THR A 27 27.52 3.63 -13.45
N ILE A 28 26.56 2.80 -13.03
CA ILE A 28 25.16 2.88 -13.51
C ILE A 28 24.57 4.28 -13.27
N ASN A 29 24.86 4.89 -12.11
CA ASN A 29 24.38 6.23 -11.77
C ASN A 29 24.98 7.29 -12.71
N ASN A 30 26.25 7.17 -13.09
CA ASN A 30 26.89 8.08 -14.02
C ASN A 30 26.26 7.98 -15.43
N SER A 31 25.90 6.77 -15.87
CA SER A 31 25.19 6.57 -17.15
C SER A 31 23.79 7.18 -17.15
N ILE A 32 23.03 7.02 -16.05
CA ILE A 32 21.70 7.63 -15.90
C ILE A 32 21.80 9.16 -15.90
N ALA A 33 22.81 9.72 -15.23
CA ALA A 33 23.08 11.16 -15.25
C ALA A 33 23.42 11.65 -16.67
N ALA A 34 24.28 10.94 -17.39
CA ALA A 34 24.67 11.29 -18.75
C ALA A 34 23.48 11.26 -19.73
N ILE A 35 22.65 10.20 -19.69
CA ILE A 35 21.42 10.10 -20.50
C ILE A 35 20.47 11.27 -20.23
N ARG A 36 20.26 11.66 -18.96
CA ARG A 36 19.42 12.81 -18.60
C ARG A 36 19.96 14.14 -19.13
N ILE A 37 21.28 14.29 -19.22
CA ILE A 37 21.92 15.48 -19.78
C ILE A 37 21.78 15.48 -21.31
N ILE A 38 22.04 14.36 -21.99
CA ILE A 38 21.81 14.19 -23.43
C ILE A 38 20.38 14.55 -23.80
N MET A 39 19.37 13.98 -23.10
CA MET A 39 17.95 14.28 -23.35
C MET A 39 17.59 15.77 -23.19
N ARG A 40 18.32 16.52 -22.34
CA ARG A 40 18.17 17.98 -22.21
C ARG A 40 18.89 18.76 -23.30
N LEU A 41 20.03 18.28 -23.78
CA LEU A 41 20.83 18.91 -24.84
C LEU A 41 20.24 18.69 -26.24
N GLU A 42 19.66 17.51 -26.50
CA GLU A 42 19.06 17.13 -27.79
C GLU A 42 17.61 17.64 -27.96
N GLY A 43 17.06 18.34 -26.95
CA GLY A 43 15.86 19.17 -27.09
C GLY A 43 14.55 18.44 -27.43
N TRP A 44 14.44 17.14 -27.14
CA TRP A 44 13.30 16.33 -27.57
C TRP A 44 12.03 16.51 -26.72
N ALA A 45 11.19 17.44 -27.16
CA ALA A 45 9.75 17.34 -26.99
C ALA A 45 9.18 16.29 -27.98
N MET A 46 8.71 15.13 -27.50
CA MET A 46 8.03 14.16 -28.36
C MET A 46 6.63 14.66 -28.75
N GLY A 47 6.54 15.34 -29.89
CA GLY A 47 5.31 16.06 -30.25
C GLY A 47 5.12 16.42 -31.73
N SER A 48 5.69 15.69 -32.70
CA SER A 48 5.14 15.50 -34.07
C SER A 48 6.20 14.97 -35.04
N GLU A 49 6.00 13.76 -35.60
CA GLU A 49 6.29 13.48 -37.03
C GLU A 49 5.79 12.09 -37.48
N LYS A 50 4.54 12.07 -37.95
CA LYS A 50 4.07 11.10 -38.96
C LYS A 50 3.18 11.82 -39.96
N ARG A 51 3.77 12.65 -40.84
CA ARG A 51 3.08 13.19 -42.04
C ARG A 51 4.05 13.78 -43.08
N LYS A 52 4.72 12.87 -43.80
CA LYS A 52 5.27 12.95 -45.18
C LYS A 52 6.24 11.77 -45.30
N GLY A 53 6.11 10.80 -46.21
CA GLY A 53 5.32 10.78 -47.44
C GLY A 53 6.26 10.86 -48.63
N ASN A 54 6.57 9.69 -49.21
CA ASN A 54 7.40 9.45 -50.40
C ASN A 54 7.67 10.64 -51.33
N SER A 55 8.94 11.02 -51.47
CA SER A 55 9.46 11.55 -52.74
C SER A 55 10.98 11.39 -52.87
N GLU A 56 11.38 10.92 -54.05
CA GLU A 56 12.67 11.21 -54.73
C GLU A 56 13.99 10.55 -54.28
N LYS A 57 14.38 9.55 -55.08
CA LYS A 57 15.78 9.24 -55.41
C LYS A 57 16.35 10.34 -56.33
N ARG A 58 17.56 10.84 -56.04
CA ARG A 58 18.70 11.10 -56.97
C ARG A 58 19.58 12.29 -56.55
N ALA A 59 20.83 12.26 -57.05
CA ALA A 59 21.79 13.36 -57.21
C ALA A 59 22.69 13.75 -56.01
N THR A 60 23.95 13.32 -56.13
CA THR A 60 25.21 13.98 -55.71
C THR A 60 25.51 15.24 -56.55
N PRO A 61 26.61 16.02 -56.33
CA PRO A 61 27.35 16.34 -55.10
C PRO A 61 27.79 17.84 -54.95
N ALA A 62 28.43 18.16 -53.80
CA ALA A 62 29.53 19.14 -53.59
C ALA A 62 29.36 20.65 -53.91
N TYR A 63 29.76 21.52 -52.96
CA TYR A 63 31.07 22.23 -52.94
C TYR A 63 31.18 23.25 -51.78
N ALA A 64 32.43 23.62 -51.44
CA ALA A 64 32.87 24.88 -50.77
C ALA A 64 32.41 25.18 -49.33
N THR A 65 33.17 25.78 -48.40
CA THR A 65 34.61 25.89 -47.99
C THR A 65 34.66 27.01 -46.94
N SER A 66 35.53 26.88 -45.93
CA SER A 66 36.07 27.93 -45.03
C SER A 66 35.06 28.72 -44.15
N ASP A 67 35.41 29.33 -43.00
CA ASP A 67 36.71 29.74 -42.44
C ASP A 67 36.86 29.53 -40.91
N LYS A 68 38.10 29.64 -40.41
CA LYS A 68 38.48 29.76 -38.97
C LYS A 68 38.63 31.28 -38.60
N PRO A 69 39.29 31.75 -37.51
CA PRO A 69 39.82 31.12 -36.27
C PRO A 69 39.61 31.93 -34.93
N ALA A 70 40.21 31.40 -33.85
CA ALA A 70 40.77 32.10 -32.67
C ALA A 70 39.80 32.49 -31.51
N SER A 71 40.21 32.65 -30.23
CA SER A 71 41.57 32.69 -29.64
C SER A 71 41.60 32.39 -28.11
N HIS A 72 42.73 31.84 -27.60
CA HIS A 72 43.38 32.11 -26.27
C HIS A 72 42.63 31.79 -24.93
N ARG A 73 43.25 31.51 -23.76
CA ARG A 73 44.65 31.18 -23.31
C ARG A 73 44.65 30.65 -21.84
N ARG A 74 45.52 29.66 -21.56
CA ARG A 74 46.37 29.40 -20.34
C ARG A 74 45.83 29.39 -18.87
N GLY A 75 46.41 28.49 -18.06
CA GLY A 75 46.46 28.49 -16.58
C GLY A 75 45.96 27.17 -15.94
N GLU A 76 46.72 26.07 -15.75
CA GLU A 76 47.93 25.86 -14.93
C GLU A 76 47.63 26.09 -13.42
N TRP A 77 47.69 25.15 -12.45
CA TRP A 77 48.77 24.19 -12.10
C TRP A 77 48.37 22.98 -11.18
N GLN A 78 49.14 21.87 -11.30
CA GLN A 78 49.63 20.87 -10.29
C GLN A 78 48.78 20.08 -9.25
N PHE A 79 48.71 18.76 -9.50
CA PHE A 79 49.15 17.59 -8.67
C PHE A 79 49.26 17.65 -7.13
N ALA A 80 48.69 16.62 -6.46
CA ALA A 80 49.42 15.72 -5.53
C ALA A 80 48.65 14.39 -5.25
N GLN A 81 49.33 13.24 -5.45
CA GLN A 81 49.05 11.90 -4.90
C GLN A 81 49.97 11.68 -3.66
N PRO A 82 50.13 10.49 -3.01
CA PRO A 82 49.46 9.17 -3.13
C PRO A 82 49.10 8.50 -1.77
N GLN A 83 48.54 7.27 -1.75
CA GLN A 83 49.23 6.03 -1.29
C GLN A 83 48.27 4.86 -0.98
N TYR A 84 48.69 3.66 -1.40
CA TYR A 84 48.03 2.36 -1.17
C TYR A 84 48.57 1.65 0.08
N ALA A 85 47.77 0.75 0.67
CA ALA A 85 48.28 -0.41 1.42
C ALA A 85 47.32 -1.61 1.33
N GLN A 86 47.85 -2.80 1.06
CA GLN A 86 47.17 -4.11 1.14
C GLN A 86 47.81 -4.97 2.25
N SER A 87 47.03 -5.85 2.89
CA SER A 87 47.42 -7.13 3.54
C SER A 87 46.29 -7.58 4.51
N GLN A 88 46.11 -8.85 4.91
CA GLN A 88 46.58 -10.18 4.45
C GLN A 88 45.62 -11.27 5.00
N ASN A 89 45.71 -12.51 4.49
CA ASN A 89 45.01 -13.68 5.03
C ASN A 89 45.70 -14.27 6.28
N THR A 90 44.92 -14.93 7.15
CA THR A 90 45.38 -16.03 8.03
C THR A 90 44.29 -17.09 8.22
N GLN A 91 44.68 -18.28 8.68
CA GLN A 91 43.94 -19.55 8.57
C GLN A 91 43.81 -20.28 9.92
N TYR A 92 42.74 -21.08 10.05
CA TYR A 92 42.55 -22.27 10.92
C TYR A 92 42.88 -22.24 12.43
N ASN A 93 41.90 -22.64 13.27
CA ASN A 93 41.91 -24.02 13.78
C ASN A 93 40.55 -24.51 14.33
N THR A 94 40.42 -25.84 14.42
CA THR A 94 39.26 -26.63 14.90
C THR A 94 39.23 -26.82 16.41
N ASP A 95 38.04 -27.09 16.98
CA ASP A 95 37.86 -28.30 17.83
C ASP A 95 36.39 -28.69 18.07
N ASN A 96 36.17 -29.96 18.43
CA ASN A 96 34.85 -30.62 18.56
C ASN A 96 34.31 -30.57 20.00
N ASN A 97 32.97 -30.62 20.19
CA ASN A 97 32.35 -31.80 20.83
C ASN A 97 30.82 -31.90 20.68
N THR A 98 30.33 -33.13 20.73
CA THR A 98 28.91 -33.56 20.65
C THR A 98 28.26 -33.75 22.02
N ASN A 99 26.92 -33.70 22.10
CA ASN A 99 26.11 -34.81 22.66
C ASN A 99 24.60 -34.62 22.46
N ASN A 100 23.93 -35.71 22.04
CA ASN A 100 22.47 -35.87 22.02
C ASN A 100 21.95 -36.32 23.39
N TYR A 101 20.66 -36.16 23.66
CA TYR A 101 19.82 -37.21 24.29
C TYR A 101 18.34 -37.04 23.92
N GLU A 102 17.68 -38.15 23.60
CA GLU A 102 16.23 -38.27 23.36
C GLU A 102 15.48 -38.66 24.65
N GLY A 103 14.14 -38.55 24.67
CA GLY A 103 13.30 -39.05 25.77
C GLY A 103 11.80 -38.87 25.50
N GLU A 104 11.04 -39.97 25.54
CA GLU A 104 9.66 -40.07 25.03
C GLU A 104 8.52 -39.70 26.02
N LEU A 105 7.31 -39.67 25.43
CA LEU A 105 5.96 -39.66 26.01
C LEU A 105 5.75 -40.37 27.37
N LEU A 106 4.70 -39.94 28.09
CA LEU A 106 3.66 -40.86 28.60
C LEU A 106 2.32 -40.14 28.85
N THR A 107 1.22 -40.89 28.76
CA THR A 107 -0.19 -40.46 28.89
C THR A 107 -0.80 -40.91 30.23
N TYR A 108 -1.92 -40.31 30.70
CA TYR A 108 -3.03 -41.03 31.37
C TYR A 108 -4.30 -40.17 31.65
N SER A 109 -5.41 -40.86 31.92
CA SER A 109 -6.77 -40.36 32.23
C SER A 109 -7.11 -40.49 33.75
N THR A 110 -8.28 -40.15 34.33
CA THR A 110 -9.65 -39.83 33.82
C THR A 110 -10.48 -39.07 34.89
N LEU A 111 -11.55 -38.37 34.46
CA LEU A 111 -12.87 -38.12 35.10
C LEU A 111 -13.08 -38.20 36.64
N ALA A 112 -13.78 -37.19 37.22
CA ALA A 112 -15.00 -37.37 38.05
C ALA A 112 -15.73 -36.03 38.36
N ASP A 113 -17.06 -36.10 38.43
CA ASP A 113 -18.05 -35.00 38.55
C ASP A 113 -18.10 -34.21 39.88
N PHE A 114 -18.64 -32.97 39.84
CA PHE A 114 -19.67 -32.47 40.80
C PHE A 114 -20.29 -31.12 40.36
N ALA A 115 -21.58 -30.93 40.65
CA ALA A 115 -22.39 -29.71 40.51
C ALA A 115 -23.38 -29.62 41.70
N PRO A 116 -24.10 -28.50 42.01
CA PRO A 116 -24.32 -27.29 41.21
C PRO A 116 -24.12 -25.92 41.95
N THR A 117 -24.44 -24.84 41.22
CA THR A 117 -24.26 -23.40 41.50
C THR A 117 -25.18 -22.81 42.61
N PRO A 118 -24.95 -21.56 43.08
CA PRO A 118 -25.67 -20.43 42.45
C PRO A 118 -24.91 -19.09 42.27
N ALA A 119 -25.20 -18.44 41.14
CA ALA A 119 -25.24 -16.98 40.89
C ALA A 119 -24.02 -16.09 41.20
N GLN A 120 -23.25 -15.76 40.14
CA GLN A 120 -22.62 -14.44 39.95
C GLN A 120 -22.80 -13.99 38.47
N PRO A 121 -22.79 -12.68 38.16
CA PRO A 121 -23.24 -12.15 36.87
C PRO A 121 -22.35 -12.56 35.70
N GLN A 122 -22.99 -12.83 34.55
CA GLN A 122 -22.30 -13.23 33.32
C GLN A 122 -21.50 -12.07 32.72
N TYR A 123 -20.18 -12.19 32.76
CA TYR A 123 -19.30 -11.54 31.79
C TYR A 123 -19.36 -12.33 30.47
N PRO A 124 -19.42 -11.67 29.29
CA PRO A 124 -19.35 -12.38 28.01
C PRO A 124 -17.98 -13.03 27.82
N GLN A 125 -17.98 -14.26 27.31
CA GLN A 125 -16.78 -15.07 27.06
C GLN A 125 -15.87 -14.42 25.99
N PRO A 126 -14.55 -14.73 25.99
CA PRO A 126 -13.59 -14.04 25.13
C PRO A 126 -13.79 -14.41 23.66
N ASN A 127 -14.13 -13.42 22.84
CA ASN A 127 -14.14 -13.58 21.39
C ASN A 127 -12.71 -13.73 20.87
N THR A 128 -12.42 -14.87 20.24
CA THR A 128 -11.20 -15.10 19.46
C THR A 128 -11.22 -14.24 18.20
N VAL A 129 -10.76 -12.99 18.29
CA VAL A 129 -10.75 -12.05 17.16
C VAL A 129 -9.38 -12.01 16.49
N TYR A 130 -9.18 -12.89 15.52
CA TYR A 130 -8.28 -12.63 14.40
C TYR A 130 -9.15 -12.25 13.18
N ASN A 131 -8.76 -11.19 12.45
CA ASN A 131 -9.38 -10.71 11.20
C ASN A 131 -10.79 -10.03 11.21
N ASN A 132 -11.22 -9.37 12.30
CA ASN A 132 -12.38 -8.45 12.23
C ASN A 132 -12.03 -7.04 11.69
N TYR A 133 -11.61 -6.97 10.43
CA TYR A 133 -11.78 -5.80 9.55
C TYR A 133 -11.92 -6.35 8.12
N PRO A 134 -13.14 -6.43 7.56
CA PRO A 134 -13.92 -5.23 7.24
C PRO A 134 -15.43 -5.42 7.47
N SER A 135 -15.86 -5.63 8.72
CA SER A 135 -17.30 -5.71 9.04
C SER A 135 -18.01 -4.36 8.88
N GLU A 136 -17.33 -3.26 9.23
CA GLU A 136 -17.96 -1.94 9.30
C GLU A 136 -18.04 -1.24 7.93
N ALA A 137 -17.13 -1.54 6.98
CA ALA A 137 -17.31 -1.20 5.58
C ALA A 137 -18.52 -1.91 4.92
N CYS A 138 -19.03 -2.99 5.51
CA CYS A 138 -20.29 -3.62 5.12
C CYS A 138 -21.51 -3.07 5.89
N THR A 139 -21.35 -2.45 7.06
CA THR A 139 -22.47 -1.74 7.73
C THR A 139 -22.96 -0.49 6.98
N CYS A 140 -22.24 -0.05 5.95
CA CYS A 140 -22.69 0.94 4.97
C CYS A 140 -23.91 0.47 4.12
N LEU A 141 -24.44 -0.73 4.35
CA LEU A 141 -25.59 -1.33 3.65
C LEU A 141 -26.97 -1.02 4.28
N VAL A 142 -27.05 -0.12 5.26
CA VAL A 142 -28.35 0.33 5.82
C VAL A 142 -28.61 1.80 5.46
N ALA A 143 -29.18 2.01 4.27
CA ALA A 143 -29.82 3.27 3.85
C ALA A 143 -31.28 2.97 3.46
N PRO A 144 -32.24 3.90 3.68
CA PRO A 144 -33.65 3.60 3.54
C PRO A 144 -34.06 3.28 2.10
N SER A 145 -35.03 2.38 1.94
CA SER A 145 -35.50 1.88 0.64
C SER A 145 -35.99 3.00 -0.29
N PRO A 146 -35.55 3.03 -1.56
CA PRO A 146 -36.06 4.01 -2.54
C PRO A 146 -37.54 3.83 -2.82
N SER A 147 -38.34 4.87 -2.60
CA SER A 147 -39.79 4.85 -2.81
C SER A 147 -40.19 4.87 -4.29
N GLU A 148 -40.93 3.83 -4.67
CA GLU A 148 -41.98 3.80 -5.70
C GLU A 148 -41.72 4.48 -7.06
N ARG A 149 -40.77 3.97 -7.85
CA ARG A 149 -40.89 3.96 -9.32
C ARG A 149 -40.37 2.64 -9.91
N ARG A 150 -41.26 1.85 -10.53
CA ARG A 150 -41.04 0.64 -11.38
C ARG A 150 -39.97 -0.35 -10.89
N LEU A 151 -40.42 -1.40 -10.21
CA LEU A 151 -39.57 -2.30 -9.41
C LEU A 151 -38.85 -3.42 -10.20
N GLY A 152 -39.10 -3.58 -11.51
CA GLY A 152 -38.50 -4.67 -12.32
C GLY A 152 -37.18 -4.32 -13.01
N GLU A 153 -36.89 -3.04 -13.21
CA GLU A 153 -35.97 -2.54 -14.26
C GLU A 153 -34.66 -1.94 -13.69
N ARG A 154 -34.47 -1.96 -12.37
CA ARG A 154 -33.62 -0.95 -11.68
C ARG A 154 -32.33 -1.41 -11.00
N ASN A 155 -31.99 -2.70 -11.03
CA ASN A 155 -30.67 -3.15 -10.53
C ASN A 155 -29.81 -3.78 -11.62
N LEU A 156 -28.49 -3.67 -11.44
CA LEU A 156 -27.51 -4.08 -12.43
C LEU A 156 -27.52 -5.60 -12.66
N LEU A 157 -27.95 -6.39 -11.66
CA LEU A 157 -28.07 -7.83 -11.78
C LEU A 157 -29.19 -8.24 -12.74
N SER A 158 -30.36 -7.61 -12.65
CA SER A 158 -31.48 -7.84 -13.57
C SER A 158 -31.14 -7.40 -14.99
N PHE A 159 -30.54 -6.22 -15.16
CA PHE A 159 -30.00 -5.77 -16.45
C PHE A 159 -29.00 -6.77 -17.04
N THR A 160 -28.10 -7.31 -16.22
CA THR A 160 -27.11 -8.30 -16.65
C THR A 160 -27.75 -9.62 -17.05
N ARG A 161 -28.75 -10.11 -16.31
CA ARG A 161 -29.49 -11.33 -16.68
C ARG A 161 -30.29 -11.16 -17.98
N HIS A 162 -30.84 -9.98 -18.23
CA HIS A 162 -31.56 -9.68 -19.46
C HIS A 162 -30.62 -9.57 -20.67
N THR A 163 -29.54 -8.79 -20.56
CA THR A 163 -28.55 -8.58 -21.64
C THR A 163 -27.46 -9.66 -21.73
N LEU A 164 -27.50 -10.67 -20.87
CA LEU A 164 -26.70 -11.89 -20.94
C LEU A 164 -27.50 -13.07 -20.36
N PRO A 165 -28.46 -13.65 -21.13
CA PRO A 165 -29.33 -14.73 -20.65
C PRO A 165 -28.60 -15.99 -20.15
N SER A 166 -27.34 -16.19 -20.55
CA SER A 166 -26.46 -17.27 -20.08
C SER A 166 -25.79 -17.00 -18.73
N PHE A 167 -26.00 -15.83 -18.12
CA PHE A 167 -25.39 -15.48 -16.83
C PHE A 167 -26.16 -16.09 -15.64
N ALA A 168 -25.58 -17.15 -15.08
CA ALA A 168 -25.99 -17.73 -13.80
C ALA A 168 -25.14 -17.14 -12.64
N PRO A 169 -25.70 -16.23 -11.81
CA PRO A 169 -24.99 -15.69 -10.65
C PRO A 169 -24.90 -16.72 -9.52
N ALA A 170 -23.68 -16.99 -9.06
CA ALA A 170 -23.44 -17.59 -7.74
C ALA A 170 -23.76 -16.59 -6.59
N PRO A 171 -23.96 -17.03 -5.33
CA PRO A 171 -24.46 -16.18 -4.25
C PRO A 171 -23.71 -14.85 -4.06
N PHE A 172 -22.38 -14.86 -4.05
CA PHE A 172 -21.57 -13.64 -3.87
C PHE A 172 -21.79 -12.59 -4.98
N HIS A 173 -22.21 -13.01 -6.18
CA HIS A 173 -22.55 -12.07 -7.24
C HIS A 173 -23.74 -11.18 -6.86
N ILE A 174 -24.67 -11.66 -6.01
CA ILE A 174 -25.81 -10.85 -5.58
C ILE A 174 -25.31 -9.61 -4.81
N ALA A 175 -24.48 -9.81 -3.79
CA ALA A 175 -23.85 -8.71 -3.03
C ALA A 175 -22.97 -7.82 -3.92
N TYR A 176 -22.17 -8.42 -4.81
CA TYR A 176 -21.30 -7.69 -5.74
C TYR A 176 -22.11 -6.78 -6.71
N TYR A 177 -23.17 -7.29 -7.34
CA TYR A 177 -24.01 -6.49 -8.25
C TYR A 177 -24.89 -5.48 -7.49
N GLU A 178 -25.23 -5.72 -6.23
CA GLU A 178 -25.93 -4.76 -5.38
C GLU A 178 -25.05 -3.54 -5.08
N VAL A 179 -23.80 -3.76 -4.64
CA VAL A 179 -22.83 -2.68 -4.41
C VAL A 179 -22.56 -1.89 -5.70
N LEU A 180 -22.45 -2.55 -6.85
CA LEU A 180 -22.35 -1.86 -8.14
C LEU A 180 -23.63 -1.11 -8.53
N THR A 181 -24.81 -1.57 -8.11
CA THR A 181 -26.07 -0.86 -8.36
C THR A 181 -26.11 0.44 -7.55
N ARG A 182 -25.76 0.40 -6.27
CA ARG A 182 -25.66 1.59 -5.40
C ARG A 182 -24.64 2.60 -5.93
N PHE A 183 -23.52 2.12 -6.47
CA PHE A 183 -22.57 2.95 -7.21
C PHE A 183 -23.22 3.55 -8.47
N ALA A 184 -23.91 2.77 -9.31
CA ALA A 184 -24.62 3.30 -10.48
C ALA A 184 -25.67 4.37 -10.12
N MET A 185 -26.32 4.27 -8.96
CA MET A 185 -27.31 5.26 -8.47
C MET A 185 -26.68 6.54 -7.89
N GLY A 186 -25.35 6.62 -7.78
CA GLY A 186 -24.66 7.78 -7.21
C GLY A 186 -24.52 7.79 -5.68
N GLU A 187 -25.00 6.76 -4.98
CA GLU A 187 -24.90 6.64 -3.51
C GLU A 187 -23.46 6.50 -3.03
N ILE A 188 -22.60 5.89 -3.86
CA ILE A 188 -21.19 5.65 -3.55
C ILE A 188 -20.34 6.47 -4.53
N LYS A 189 -19.58 7.43 -4.03
CA LYS A 189 -18.66 8.24 -4.84
C LYS A 189 -17.32 7.54 -5.10
N LYS A 190 -16.76 6.84 -4.11
CA LYS A 190 -15.49 6.10 -4.23
C LYS A 190 -15.69 4.65 -3.81
N LEU A 191 -15.54 3.72 -4.75
CA LEU A 191 -15.75 2.30 -4.55
C LEU A 191 -14.50 1.51 -4.95
N MET A 192 -14.00 0.68 -4.04
CA MET A 192 -12.88 -0.21 -4.28
C MET A 192 -13.34 -1.66 -4.12
N ILE A 193 -13.25 -2.45 -5.19
CA ILE A 193 -13.62 -3.87 -5.18
C ILE A 193 -12.39 -4.73 -5.46
N THR A 194 -12.05 -5.58 -4.50
CA THR A 194 -10.97 -6.58 -4.65
C THR A 194 -11.55 -7.98 -4.74
N MET A 195 -11.19 -8.71 -5.80
CA MET A 195 -11.79 -10.01 -6.11
C MET A 195 -10.79 -10.90 -6.88
N PRO A 196 -10.83 -12.25 -6.74
CA PRO A 196 -9.83 -13.12 -7.35
C PRO A 196 -9.99 -13.20 -8.88
N PRO A 197 -8.98 -13.71 -9.60
CA PRO A 197 -9.07 -13.90 -11.04
C PRO A 197 -10.24 -14.83 -11.39
N GLN A 198 -10.87 -14.62 -12.56
CA GLN A 198 -11.96 -15.46 -13.09
C GLN A 198 -13.27 -15.49 -12.27
N HIS A 199 -13.46 -14.60 -11.28
CA HIS A 199 -14.70 -14.50 -10.48
C HIS A 199 -15.73 -13.47 -11.02
N GLY A 200 -15.73 -13.18 -12.33
CA GLY A 200 -16.73 -12.29 -12.94
C GLY A 200 -16.52 -10.77 -12.76
N LYS A 201 -15.50 -10.34 -12.01
CA LYS A 201 -15.25 -8.92 -11.65
C LYS A 201 -15.26 -7.89 -12.80
N SER A 202 -14.81 -8.26 -14.01
CA SER A 202 -14.82 -7.35 -15.17
C SER A 202 -16.15 -7.39 -15.94
N GLU A 203 -17.00 -8.40 -15.72
CA GLU A 203 -18.31 -8.47 -16.35
C GLU A 203 -19.23 -7.39 -15.75
N GLY A 204 -19.39 -7.40 -14.43
CA GLY A 204 -20.22 -6.41 -13.74
C GLY A 204 -19.65 -5.00 -13.87
N ALA A 205 -18.45 -4.78 -13.34
CA ALA A 205 -17.88 -3.44 -13.17
C ALA A 205 -17.48 -2.74 -14.48
N THR A 206 -17.09 -3.48 -15.52
CA THR A 206 -16.38 -2.90 -16.69
C THR A 206 -17.13 -3.07 -18.00
N ARG A 207 -18.09 -4.02 -18.07
CA ARG A 207 -18.97 -4.21 -19.24
C ARG A 207 -20.40 -3.79 -18.96
N ARG A 208 -21.01 -4.35 -17.92
CA ARG A 208 -22.45 -4.16 -17.64
C ARG A 208 -22.72 -2.80 -17.02
N LEU A 209 -21.94 -2.40 -16.01
CA LEU A 209 -22.09 -1.11 -15.32
C LEU A 209 -22.12 0.09 -16.28
N PRO A 210 -21.13 0.32 -17.18
CA PRO A 210 -21.18 1.49 -18.07
C PRO A 210 -22.36 1.44 -19.04
N ALA A 211 -22.72 0.27 -19.57
CA ALA A 211 -23.90 0.12 -20.44
C ALA A 211 -25.19 0.50 -19.70
N PHE A 212 -25.35 0.04 -18.47
CA PHE A 212 -26.50 0.30 -17.61
C PHE A 212 -26.61 1.78 -17.23
N VAL A 213 -25.49 2.41 -16.86
CA VAL A 213 -25.44 3.84 -16.52
C VAL A 213 -25.83 4.70 -17.72
N LEU A 214 -25.27 4.45 -18.91
CA LEU A 214 -25.62 5.18 -20.14
C LEU A 214 -27.06 4.91 -20.61
N GLY A 215 -27.62 3.75 -20.27
CA GLY A 215 -29.02 3.43 -20.53
C GLY A 215 -29.97 4.30 -19.70
N GLN A 216 -29.61 4.56 -18.45
CA GLN A 216 -30.40 5.41 -17.54
C GLN A 216 -30.16 6.90 -17.72
N ASP A 217 -28.91 7.29 -17.92
CA ASP A 217 -28.46 8.68 -18.08
C ASP A 217 -27.50 8.77 -19.28
N PRO A 218 -28.04 8.96 -20.51
CA PRO A 218 -27.26 9.05 -21.73
C PRO A 218 -26.42 10.33 -21.86
N ASP A 219 -26.49 11.27 -20.91
CA ASP A 219 -25.60 12.44 -20.85
C ASP A 219 -24.29 12.17 -20.07
N LYS A 220 -24.15 11.01 -19.42
CA LYS A 220 -22.96 10.64 -18.63
C LYS A 220 -21.69 10.44 -19.46
N ARG A 221 -20.57 10.93 -18.93
CA ARG A 221 -19.22 10.75 -19.51
C ARG A 221 -18.41 9.75 -18.70
N ILE A 222 -18.22 8.55 -19.25
CA ILE A 222 -17.57 7.43 -18.58
C ILE A 222 -16.17 7.20 -19.15
N VAL A 223 -15.16 7.10 -18.29
CA VAL A 223 -13.81 6.68 -18.67
C VAL A 223 -13.50 5.32 -18.07
N ILE A 224 -13.07 4.39 -18.91
CA ILE A 224 -12.63 3.04 -18.54
C ILE A 224 -11.13 2.94 -18.76
N VAL A 225 -10.41 2.56 -17.71
CA VAL A 225 -8.96 2.43 -17.66
C VAL A 225 -8.59 0.96 -17.44
N SER A 226 -7.54 0.49 -18.13
CA SER A 226 -6.91 -0.78 -17.82
C SER A 226 -5.39 -0.72 -18.03
N TYR A 227 -4.63 -1.74 -17.61
CA TYR A 227 -3.16 -1.70 -17.65
C TYR A 227 -2.55 -1.37 -19.03
N ASN A 228 -3.26 -1.61 -20.14
CA ASN A 228 -2.83 -1.17 -21.47
C ASN A 228 -3.99 -0.86 -22.43
N ALA A 229 -3.67 -0.15 -23.51
CA ALA A 229 -4.63 0.24 -24.54
C ALA A 229 -5.25 -0.96 -25.29
N ILE A 230 -4.61 -2.13 -25.32
CA ILE A 230 -5.13 -3.32 -26.02
C ILE A 230 -6.31 -3.93 -25.23
N LYS A 231 -6.19 -4.05 -23.90
CA LYS A 231 -7.29 -4.48 -23.01
C LYS A 231 -8.39 -3.43 -22.97
N ALA A 232 -8.05 -2.14 -22.92
CA ALA A 232 -9.02 -1.04 -22.98
C ALA A 232 -9.88 -1.07 -24.27
N ARG A 233 -9.24 -1.18 -25.45
CA ARG A 233 -9.93 -1.35 -26.75
C ARG A 233 -10.77 -2.63 -26.84
N LYS A 234 -10.44 -3.66 -26.05
CA LYS A 234 -11.28 -4.87 -25.95
C LYS A 234 -12.57 -4.56 -25.18
N PHE A 235 -12.49 -3.88 -24.03
CA PHE A 235 -13.67 -3.43 -23.30
C PHE A 235 -14.55 -2.50 -24.15
N ASN A 236 -13.96 -1.59 -24.93
CA ASN A 236 -14.70 -0.73 -25.86
C ASN A 236 -15.60 -1.53 -26.81
N ARG A 237 -15.04 -2.53 -27.50
CA ARG A 237 -15.79 -3.40 -28.43
C ARG A 237 -16.82 -4.28 -27.72
N GLU A 238 -16.54 -4.70 -26.48
CA GLU A 238 -17.47 -5.50 -25.68
C GLU A 238 -18.67 -4.65 -25.21
N LEU A 239 -18.43 -3.39 -24.85
CA LEU A 239 -19.47 -2.42 -24.49
C LEU A 239 -20.32 -2.01 -25.71
N GLN A 240 -19.70 -1.72 -26.87
CA GLN A 240 -20.42 -1.48 -28.12
C GLN A 240 -21.38 -2.65 -28.44
N ARG A 241 -20.90 -3.90 -28.34
CA ARG A 241 -21.73 -5.09 -28.60
C ARG A 241 -22.91 -5.25 -27.63
N ILE A 242 -22.79 -4.79 -26.38
CA ILE A 242 -23.92 -4.81 -25.44
C ILE A 242 -24.95 -3.76 -25.87
N MET A 243 -24.50 -2.57 -26.28
CA MET A 243 -25.39 -1.47 -26.69
C MET A 243 -25.97 -1.63 -28.11
N ASP A 244 -25.32 -2.43 -28.96
CA ASP A 244 -25.82 -2.82 -30.29
C ASP A 244 -26.88 -3.95 -30.23
N ASP A 245 -27.07 -4.61 -29.08
CA ASP A 245 -27.95 -5.80 -28.94
C ASP A 245 -29.42 -5.42 -28.74
N ASP A 246 -30.34 -6.20 -29.33
CA ASP A 246 -31.78 -5.97 -29.23
C ASP A 246 -32.28 -5.95 -27.77
N HIS A 247 -31.73 -6.80 -26.88
CA HIS A 247 -32.07 -6.81 -25.45
C HIS A 247 -31.67 -5.51 -24.72
N TYR A 248 -30.68 -4.77 -25.25
CA TYR A 248 -30.34 -3.45 -24.71
C TYR A 248 -31.31 -2.39 -25.22
N TYR A 249 -31.64 -2.44 -26.51
CA TYR A 249 -32.61 -1.54 -27.14
C TYR A 249 -34.03 -1.67 -26.56
N GLU A 250 -34.45 -2.89 -26.19
CA GLU A 250 -35.72 -3.14 -25.49
C GLU A 250 -35.83 -2.38 -24.15
N LEU A 251 -34.71 -2.24 -23.42
CA LEU A 251 -34.65 -1.52 -22.15
C LEU A 251 -34.42 -0.01 -22.31
N PHE A 252 -33.58 0.39 -23.27
CA PHE A 252 -33.08 1.76 -23.41
C PHE A 252 -33.14 2.25 -24.87
N PRO A 253 -34.35 2.34 -25.48
CA PRO A 253 -34.50 2.67 -26.90
C PRO A 253 -34.02 4.09 -27.27
N GLN A 254 -33.83 4.96 -26.28
CA GLN A 254 -33.27 6.31 -26.44
C GLN A 254 -31.73 6.36 -26.47
N THR A 255 -31.02 5.32 -25.99
CA THR A 255 -29.56 5.35 -25.84
C THR A 255 -28.93 4.60 -27.01
N LEU A 256 -28.61 5.34 -28.08
CA LEU A 256 -28.10 4.77 -29.33
C LEU A 256 -26.66 5.19 -29.63
N LEU A 257 -25.89 4.28 -30.22
CA LEU A 257 -24.58 4.58 -30.79
C LEU A 257 -24.69 5.04 -32.25
N ALA A 258 -23.67 5.74 -32.72
CA ALA A 258 -23.58 6.15 -34.12
C ALA A 258 -23.75 4.94 -35.06
N GLY A 259 -24.62 5.08 -36.06
CA GLY A 259 -24.98 4.00 -37.00
C GLY A 259 -26.26 3.22 -36.66
N GLN A 260 -26.80 3.32 -35.44
CA GLN A 260 -28.08 2.71 -35.06
C GLN A 260 -29.29 3.64 -35.25
N ALA A 261 -29.08 4.97 -35.18
CA ALA A 261 -30.17 5.94 -35.25
C ALA A 261 -30.92 5.91 -36.59
N SER A 262 -32.26 5.91 -36.51
CA SER A 262 -33.12 5.89 -37.70
C SER A 262 -33.00 7.17 -38.54
N TYR A 263 -33.35 7.07 -39.82
CA TYR A 263 -33.23 8.16 -40.81
C TYR A 263 -33.94 9.47 -40.42
N GLN A 264 -34.89 9.42 -39.46
CA GLN A 264 -35.65 10.58 -39.01
C GLN A 264 -34.84 11.60 -38.19
N GLU A 265 -33.77 11.19 -37.50
CA GLU A 265 -32.94 12.13 -36.73
C GLU A 265 -31.96 12.94 -37.59
N GLN A 266 -31.67 12.48 -38.81
CA GLN A 266 -30.75 13.15 -39.74
C GLN A 266 -31.18 14.57 -40.14
N GLY A 267 -32.47 14.92 -39.93
CA GLY A 267 -33.01 16.26 -40.18
C GLY A 267 -32.54 17.34 -39.19
N ARG A 268 -32.03 16.99 -38.00
CA ARG A 268 -31.52 17.95 -37.01
C ARG A 268 -30.00 18.04 -37.06
N ARG A 269 -29.48 18.92 -37.93
CA ARG A 269 -28.05 19.31 -38.05
C ARG A 269 -27.06 18.20 -37.65
N SER A 270 -26.80 17.27 -38.57
CA SER A 270 -25.88 16.12 -38.39
C SER A 270 -24.59 16.48 -37.63
N ARG A 271 -24.57 16.23 -36.31
CA ARG A 271 -23.33 16.13 -35.52
C ARG A 271 -22.73 14.76 -35.83
N ASN A 272 -21.48 14.74 -36.26
CA ASN A 272 -20.77 13.48 -36.48
C ASN A 272 -20.36 12.91 -35.13
N TYR A 273 -21.20 12.06 -34.55
CA TYR A 273 -20.92 11.37 -33.30
C TYR A 273 -19.74 10.41 -33.46
N ALA A 274 -18.77 10.49 -32.56
CA ALA A 274 -17.62 9.60 -32.54
C ALA A 274 -18.05 8.16 -32.26
N ARG A 275 -17.52 7.21 -33.04
CA ARG A 275 -17.61 5.77 -32.76
C ARG A 275 -16.35 5.09 -33.31
N ASN A 276 -15.38 4.83 -32.45
CA ASN A 276 -14.10 4.23 -32.81
C ASN A 276 -13.64 3.25 -31.71
N SER A 277 -12.40 2.73 -31.77
CA SER A 277 -11.91 1.74 -30.81
C SER A 277 -11.61 2.28 -29.41
N ASP A 278 -11.52 3.60 -29.27
CA ASP A 278 -11.00 4.30 -28.10
C ASP A 278 -12.11 5.15 -27.46
N GLU A 279 -13.13 5.57 -28.22
CA GLU A 279 -14.20 6.49 -27.80
C GLU A 279 -15.50 6.29 -28.60
N CYS A 280 -16.64 6.43 -27.92
CA CYS A 280 -17.98 6.44 -28.50
C CYS A 280 -18.86 7.51 -27.83
N GLU A 281 -19.52 8.37 -28.60
CA GLU A 281 -20.54 9.34 -28.13
C GLU A 281 -21.96 8.75 -28.28
N ILE A 282 -22.87 9.14 -27.40
CA ILE A 282 -24.30 8.77 -27.48
C ILE A 282 -25.04 9.73 -28.41
N VAL A 283 -25.80 9.20 -29.37
CA VAL A 283 -26.53 9.99 -30.36
C VAL A 283 -27.64 10.80 -29.68
N GLY A 284 -27.61 12.11 -29.84
CA GLY A 284 -28.61 13.04 -29.29
C GLY A 284 -28.21 13.71 -27.96
N TYR A 285 -27.16 13.23 -27.30
CA TYR A 285 -26.79 13.61 -25.93
C TYR A 285 -25.35 14.14 -25.83
N GLN A 286 -24.92 14.52 -24.63
CA GLN A 286 -23.55 14.96 -24.31
C GLN A 286 -22.69 13.84 -23.68
N GLY A 287 -23.26 12.66 -23.49
CA GLY A 287 -22.60 11.51 -22.89
C GLY A 287 -21.74 10.72 -23.87
N SER A 288 -20.81 9.97 -23.30
CA SER A 288 -19.83 9.19 -24.04
C SER A 288 -19.22 8.11 -23.15
N PHE A 289 -18.61 7.10 -23.78
CA PHE A 289 -17.61 6.27 -23.11
C PHE A 289 -16.28 6.31 -23.84
N LYS A 290 -15.20 6.44 -23.06
CA LYS A 290 -13.82 6.46 -23.53
C LYS A 290 -13.01 5.37 -22.82
N THR A 291 -12.16 4.68 -23.55
CA THR A 291 -11.38 3.56 -23.03
C THR A 291 -9.89 3.78 -23.27
N ILE A 292 -9.09 3.83 -22.20
CA ILE A 292 -7.65 4.14 -22.26
C ILE A 292 -6.81 3.11 -21.51
N GLY A 293 -5.54 2.99 -21.91
CA GLY A 293 -4.52 2.33 -21.09
C GLY A 293 -3.97 3.29 -20.04
N VAL A 294 -3.39 2.76 -18.95
CA VAL A 294 -2.47 3.52 -18.08
C VAL A 294 -1.40 4.20 -18.94
N GLY A 295 -1.07 5.46 -18.65
CA GLY A 295 -0.19 6.29 -19.48
C GLY A 295 -0.87 6.91 -20.71
N GLY A 296 -2.14 6.57 -20.97
CA GLY A 296 -2.97 7.23 -21.99
C GLY A 296 -3.34 8.65 -21.59
N SER A 297 -3.56 9.51 -22.59
CA SER A 297 -4.02 10.88 -22.39
C SER A 297 -5.53 10.97 -22.20
N LEU A 298 -5.96 11.89 -21.33
CA LEU A 298 -7.36 12.22 -21.08
C LEU A 298 -7.56 13.71 -21.38
N THR A 299 -8.31 14.01 -22.45
CA THR A 299 -8.36 15.32 -23.11
C THR A 299 -9.59 16.14 -22.73
N GLY A 300 -9.38 17.31 -22.11
CA GLY A 300 -10.27 18.47 -22.16
C GLY A 300 -11.63 18.40 -21.46
N GLU A 301 -12.21 17.22 -21.29
CA GLU A 301 -13.59 17.06 -20.81
C GLU A 301 -13.65 16.51 -19.36
N PRO A 302 -14.67 16.93 -18.57
CA PRO A 302 -14.94 16.34 -17.27
C PRO A 302 -15.41 14.89 -17.41
N VAL A 303 -15.13 14.09 -16.38
CA VAL A 303 -15.48 12.67 -16.30
C VAL A 303 -16.47 12.45 -15.16
N ASP A 304 -17.70 12.03 -15.46
CA ASP A 304 -18.70 11.69 -14.44
C ASP A 304 -18.34 10.39 -13.71
N MET A 305 -17.78 9.41 -14.41
CA MET A 305 -17.49 8.09 -13.86
C MET A 305 -16.16 7.54 -14.39
N LEU A 306 -15.22 7.32 -13.48
CA LEU A 306 -13.91 6.72 -13.75
C LEU A 306 -13.90 5.26 -13.25
N ILE A 307 -13.77 4.31 -14.19
CA ILE A 307 -13.68 2.87 -13.92
C ILE A 307 -12.24 2.42 -14.19
N MET A 308 -11.59 1.79 -13.21
CA MET A 308 -10.21 1.33 -13.27
C MET A 308 -10.16 -0.20 -13.07
N ASP A 309 -10.00 -0.97 -14.16
CA ASP A 309 -10.01 -2.45 -14.16
C ASP A 309 -8.61 -3.03 -14.42
N ASP A 310 -8.04 -3.69 -13.41
CA ASP A 310 -6.68 -4.25 -13.38
C ASP A 310 -5.65 -3.32 -14.05
N LEU A 311 -5.14 -2.35 -13.29
CA LEU A 311 -4.13 -1.40 -13.76
C LEU A 311 -2.71 -2.00 -13.91
N TYR A 312 -2.51 -3.22 -13.42
CA TYR A 312 -1.27 -3.99 -13.55
C TYR A 312 -1.47 -5.17 -14.50
N LYS A 313 -0.46 -5.46 -15.33
CA LYS A 313 -0.50 -6.55 -16.32
C LYS A 313 -0.40 -7.94 -15.69
N ASP A 314 0.52 -8.05 -14.73
CA ASP A 314 0.99 -9.28 -14.11
C ASP A 314 1.74 -8.99 -12.79
N ALA A 315 2.12 -10.03 -12.05
CA ALA A 315 2.88 -9.95 -10.81
C ALA A 315 4.14 -9.08 -10.93
N SER A 316 4.91 -9.23 -12.01
CA SER A 316 6.17 -8.49 -12.22
C SER A 316 5.91 -7.00 -12.35
N SER A 317 4.85 -6.62 -13.09
CA SER A 317 4.43 -5.22 -13.20
C SER A 317 3.95 -4.63 -11.87
N ALA A 318 3.27 -5.40 -11.03
CA ALA A 318 2.81 -4.94 -9.72
C ALA A 318 3.93 -4.90 -8.66
N TRP A 319 4.91 -5.80 -8.74
CA TRP A 319 6.06 -5.86 -7.82
C TRP A 319 7.18 -4.87 -8.18
N SER A 320 7.22 -4.35 -9.41
CA SER A 320 8.13 -3.26 -9.79
C SER A 320 7.74 -1.93 -9.13
N PRO A 321 8.57 -1.35 -8.23
CA PRO A 321 8.27 -0.06 -7.61
C PRO A 321 8.15 1.08 -8.63
N VAL A 322 8.94 1.02 -9.72
CA VAL A 322 8.89 1.99 -10.82
C VAL A 322 7.55 1.95 -11.54
N ILE A 323 6.98 0.77 -11.78
CA ILE A 323 5.67 0.66 -12.42
C ILE A 323 4.55 1.08 -11.45
N ARG A 324 4.64 0.73 -10.17
CA ARG A 324 3.70 1.24 -9.15
C ARG A 324 3.72 2.77 -9.08
N GLN A 325 4.90 3.39 -9.08
CA GLN A 325 5.04 4.84 -9.10
C GLN A 325 4.45 5.45 -10.38
N ASN A 326 4.78 4.92 -11.56
CA ASN A 326 4.22 5.40 -12.82
C ASN A 326 2.67 5.33 -12.88
N VAL A 327 2.06 4.30 -12.27
CA VAL A 327 0.59 4.18 -12.16
C VAL A 327 0.02 5.26 -11.22
N ALA A 328 0.67 5.51 -10.08
CA ALA A 328 0.27 6.56 -9.14
C ALA A 328 0.43 7.96 -9.76
N ASP A 329 1.61 8.29 -10.29
CA ASP A 329 1.89 9.56 -10.96
C ASP A 329 0.89 9.84 -12.09
N TRP A 330 0.52 8.82 -12.86
CA TRP A 330 -0.49 8.94 -13.92
C TRP A 330 -1.90 9.17 -13.38
N TYR A 331 -2.28 8.50 -12.28
CA TYR A 331 -3.55 8.75 -11.60
C TYR A 331 -3.61 10.21 -11.09
N ASP A 332 -2.57 10.64 -10.35
CA ASP A 332 -2.49 11.96 -9.72
C ASP A 332 -2.44 13.12 -10.72
N THR A 333 -1.79 12.93 -11.87
CA THR A 333 -1.58 14.02 -12.85
C THR A 333 -2.59 14.01 -14.00
N VAL A 334 -3.15 12.85 -14.38
CA VAL A 334 -4.01 12.70 -15.57
C VAL A 334 -5.43 12.26 -15.24
N ALA A 335 -5.62 11.28 -14.36
CA ALA A 335 -6.95 10.71 -14.12
C ALA A 335 -7.76 11.56 -13.13
N SER A 336 -7.19 11.86 -11.95
CA SER A 336 -7.84 12.64 -10.90
C SER A 336 -8.13 14.08 -11.35
N THR A 337 -7.24 14.67 -12.16
CA THR A 337 -7.37 16.04 -12.70
C THR A 337 -8.47 16.22 -13.74
N ARG A 338 -9.32 15.20 -13.95
CA ARG A 338 -10.51 15.23 -14.82
C ARG A 338 -11.81 14.98 -14.05
N LEU A 339 -11.70 14.71 -12.76
CA LEU A 339 -12.82 14.54 -11.85
C LEU A 339 -13.27 15.90 -11.33
N HIS A 340 -14.58 16.04 -11.14
CA HIS A 340 -15.26 17.15 -10.48
C HIS A 340 -15.91 16.64 -9.19
N ASN A 341 -16.49 17.55 -8.40
CA ASN A 341 -17.05 17.24 -7.07
C ASN A 341 -18.12 16.12 -7.09
N ASP A 342 -18.81 15.94 -8.22
CA ASP A 342 -19.86 14.93 -8.38
C ASP A 342 -19.36 13.62 -9.02
N SER A 343 -18.12 13.58 -9.50
CA SER A 343 -17.54 12.41 -10.16
C SER A 343 -17.52 11.18 -9.25
N GLN A 344 -17.60 10.02 -9.89
CA GLN A 344 -17.55 8.72 -9.23
C GLN A 344 -16.31 7.94 -9.68
N GLN A 345 -15.75 7.17 -8.76
CA GLN A 345 -14.55 6.37 -8.99
C GLN A 345 -14.76 4.92 -8.55
N LEU A 346 -14.49 3.99 -9.47
CA LEU A 346 -14.52 2.56 -9.24
C LEU A 346 -13.14 1.96 -9.53
N LEU A 347 -12.44 1.49 -8.50
CA LEU A 347 -11.23 0.69 -8.64
C LEU A 347 -11.58 -0.79 -8.45
N VAL A 348 -11.53 -1.58 -9.53
CA VAL A 348 -11.80 -3.03 -9.51
C VAL A 348 -10.57 -3.80 -9.95
N PHE A 349 -9.99 -4.60 -9.07
CA PHE A 349 -8.83 -5.41 -9.45
C PHE A 349 -8.61 -6.62 -8.53
N THR A 350 -7.55 -7.37 -8.80
CA THR A 350 -7.04 -8.40 -7.90
C THR A 350 -5.75 -7.90 -7.24
N ARG A 351 -5.64 -7.95 -5.90
CA ARG A 351 -4.46 -7.46 -5.18
C ARG A 351 -3.18 -8.20 -5.58
N TRP A 352 -2.06 -7.47 -5.59
CA TRP A 352 -0.74 -8.04 -5.89
C TRP A 352 0.38 -7.58 -4.96
N HIS A 353 0.26 -6.38 -4.38
CA HIS A 353 1.30 -5.76 -3.56
C HIS A 353 0.67 -4.80 -2.54
N MET A 354 1.27 -4.59 -1.38
CA MET A 354 0.71 -3.64 -0.40
C MET A 354 0.59 -2.23 -0.99
N GLU A 355 1.66 -1.72 -1.60
CA GLU A 355 1.73 -0.38 -2.21
C GLU A 355 1.15 -0.28 -3.64
N ASP A 356 0.34 -1.24 -4.10
CA ASP A 356 -0.40 -1.05 -5.36
C ASP A 356 -1.36 0.16 -5.24
N LEU A 357 -1.88 0.69 -6.36
CA LEU A 357 -2.66 1.95 -6.35
C LEU A 357 -3.78 1.93 -5.30
N ALA A 358 -4.44 0.79 -5.11
CA ALA A 358 -5.44 0.61 -4.06
C ALA A 358 -4.87 0.84 -2.66
N GLY A 359 -3.73 0.24 -2.32
CA GLY A 359 -3.10 0.47 -1.02
C GLY A 359 -2.66 1.92 -0.81
N ARG A 360 -2.11 2.58 -1.84
CA ARG A 360 -1.75 4.00 -1.78
C ARG A 360 -2.96 4.91 -1.55
N LEU A 361 -4.06 4.67 -2.27
CA LEU A 361 -5.30 5.44 -2.10
C LEU A 361 -5.95 5.19 -0.74
N LEU A 362 -5.89 3.97 -0.21
CA LEU A 362 -6.35 3.66 1.14
C LEU A 362 -5.46 4.30 2.23
N GLU A 363 -4.16 4.45 1.99
CA GLU A 363 -3.24 5.15 2.90
C GLU A 363 -3.44 6.67 2.88
N GLN A 364 -3.67 7.25 1.70
CA GLN A 364 -3.81 8.70 1.51
C GLN A 364 -5.21 9.24 1.80
N GLU A 365 -6.26 8.52 1.38
CA GLU A 365 -7.66 8.96 1.44
C GLU A 365 -8.51 8.16 2.44
N GLY A 366 -7.98 7.07 2.99
CA GLY A 366 -8.64 6.24 4.00
C GLY A 366 -9.77 5.35 3.47
N VAL A 367 -10.23 4.43 4.33
CA VAL A 367 -11.49 3.70 4.15
C VAL A 367 -12.66 4.65 4.47
N TYR A 368 -13.78 4.49 3.77
CA TYR A 368 -15.02 5.20 4.07
C TYR A 368 -15.53 4.84 5.47
N ASP A 369 -15.81 5.86 6.26
CA ASP A 369 -16.60 5.77 7.50
C ASP A 369 -17.65 6.90 7.49
N PRO A 370 -18.93 6.63 7.80
CA PRO A 370 -19.99 7.65 7.71
C PRO A 370 -19.82 8.86 8.65
N ILE A 371 -18.96 8.76 9.68
CA ILE A 371 -18.73 9.79 10.69
C ILE A 371 -17.29 10.33 10.59
N GLU A 372 -16.29 9.44 10.62
CA GLU A 372 -14.87 9.81 10.68
C GLU A 372 -14.26 10.13 9.30
N ASN A 373 -14.73 9.47 8.24
CA ASN A 373 -14.20 9.66 6.89
C ASN A 373 -15.26 9.49 5.77
N PRO A 374 -16.24 10.40 5.66
CA PRO A 374 -17.33 10.28 4.69
C PRO A 374 -16.89 10.48 3.22
N GLN A 375 -15.61 10.77 2.98
CA GLN A 375 -15.00 10.94 1.66
C GLN A 375 -13.96 9.84 1.32
N GLY A 376 -13.82 8.83 2.18
CA GLY A 376 -12.93 7.68 1.97
C GLY A 376 -13.45 6.69 0.93
N TRP A 377 -12.68 5.63 0.69
CA TRP A 377 -13.05 4.56 -0.22
C TRP A 377 -13.92 3.49 0.46
N LEU A 378 -15.09 3.21 -0.10
CA LEU A 378 -15.85 2.03 0.30
C LEU A 378 -15.12 0.78 -0.22
N LEU A 379 -14.47 0.04 0.67
CA LEU A 379 -13.70 -1.15 0.34
C LEU A 379 -14.53 -2.42 0.50
N VAL A 380 -14.77 -3.13 -0.60
CA VAL A 380 -15.45 -4.43 -0.62
C VAL A 380 -14.49 -5.50 -1.13
N SER A 381 -14.16 -6.46 -0.26
CA SER A 381 -13.17 -7.49 -0.54
C SER A 381 -13.77 -8.90 -0.46
N PHE A 382 -13.68 -9.60 -1.59
CA PHE A 382 -14.12 -10.98 -1.80
C PHE A 382 -12.89 -11.92 -1.82
N PRO A 383 -12.62 -12.68 -0.74
CA PRO A 383 -11.56 -13.68 -0.73
C PRO A 383 -12.03 -14.96 -1.46
N ALA A 384 -11.11 -15.74 -2.04
CA ALA A 384 -11.45 -16.96 -2.78
C ALA A 384 -11.88 -18.12 -1.87
N ILE A 385 -11.34 -18.18 -0.65
CA ILE A 385 -11.82 -19.00 0.46
C ILE A 385 -12.30 -18.05 1.55
N GLN A 386 -13.50 -18.24 2.06
CA GLN A 386 -14.03 -17.40 3.13
C GLN A 386 -13.13 -17.46 4.38
N ASN A 387 -12.79 -16.31 4.94
CA ASN A 387 -11.90 -16.16 6.09
C ASN A 387 -12.53 -15.36 7.24
N ARG A 388 -13.86 -15.35 7.29
CA ARG A 388 -14.70 -14.68 8.29
C ARG A 388 -15.92 -15.55 8.60
N PRO A 389 -16.56 -15.38 9.77
CA PRO A 389 -17.87 -15.95 10.04
C PRO A 389 -18.92 -15.50 8.99
N PRO A 390 -19.91 -16.35 8.66
CA PRO A 390 -20.99 -15.98 7.75
C PRO A 390 -21.83 -14.82 8.31
N SER A 391 -22.40 -14.03 7.42
CA SER A 391 -23.29 -12.90 7.71
C SER A 391 -24.54 -12.96 6.82
N GLU A 392 -25.56 -12.14 7.10
CA GLU A 392 -26.75 -12.05 6.23
C GLU A 392 -26.43 -11.63 4.78
N GLN A 393 -25.34 -10.88 4.60
CA GLN A 393 -24.90 -10.31 3.32
C GLN A 393 -23.90 -11.22 2.58
N ASP A 394 -23.19 -12.07 3.33
CA ASP A 394 -22.25 -13.08 2.84
C ASP A 394 -22.43 -14.36 3.67
N PRO A 395 -23.38 -15.23 3.31
CA PRO A 395 -23.77 -16.41 4.10
C PRO A 395 -22.81 -17.59 3.93
N ILE A 396 -21.70 -17.41 3.20
CA ILE A 396 -20.71 -18.45 2.96
C ILE A 396 -19.98 -18.74 4.28
N ALA A 397 -19.92 -20.01 4.69
CA ALA A 397 -19.26 -20.42 5.92
C ALA A 397 -17.73 -20.27 5.82
N GLU A 398 -17.07 -20.03 6.95
CA GLU A 398 -15.61 -19.94 7.00
C GLU A 398 -14.94 -21.23 6.48
N GLY A 399 -13.95 -21.07 5.61
CA GLY A 399 -13.26 -22.19 4.94
C GLY A 399 -13.91 -22.65 3.62
N GLU A 400 -15.14 -22.24 3.30
CA GLU A 400 -15.78 -22.58 2.03
C GLU A 400 -15.29 -21.69 0.86
N PRO A 401 -15.27 -22.21 -0.38
CA PRO A 401 -14.86 -21.45 -1.55
C PRO A 401 -15.93 -20.44 -1.99
N LEU A 402 -15.51 -19.28 -2.49
CA LEU A 402 -16.39 -18.20 -2.97
C LEU A 402 -17.24 -18.63 -4.17
N TRP A 403 -16.71 -19.50 -5.05
CA TRP A 403 -17.39 -19.98 -6.24
C TRP A 403 -17.08 -21.47 -6.53
N PRO A 404 -17.65 -22.42 -5.77
CA PRO A 404 -17.30 -23.84 -5.85
C PRO A 404 -17.46 -24.44 -7.27
N GLU A 405 -18.47 -24.00 -8.03
CA GLU A 405 -18.76 -24.51 -9.38
C GLU A 405 -17.70 -24.11 -10.44
N ARG A 406 -16.81 -23.17 -10.12
CA ARG A 406 -15.68 -22.74 -10.98
C ARG A 406 -14.31 -23.00 -10.35
N HIS A 407 -14.23 -22.90 -9.03
CA HIS A 407 -13.02 -23.01 -8.23
C HIS A 407 -13.32 -23.84 -6.99
N SER A 408 -13.21 -25.16 -7.10
CA SER A 408 -13.36 -26.07 -5.96
C SER A 408 -12.34 -25.78 -4.86
N LEU A 409 -12.69 -26.10 -3.61
CA LEU A 409 -11.81 -25.95 -2.47
C LEU A 409 -10.47 -26.71 -2.66
N GLU A 410 -10.53 -27.94 -3.15
CA GLU A 410 -9.35 -28.76 -3.51
C GLU A 410 -8.38 -28.00 -4.44
N LYS A 411 -8.89 -27.44 -5.55
CA LYS A 411 -8.09 -26.65 -6.49
C LYS A 411 -7.51 -25.40 -5.85
N LEU A 412 -8.24 -24.72 -4.98
CA LEU A 412 -7.74 -23.54 -4.26
C LEU A 412 -6.65 -23.92 -3.26
N LEU A 413 -6.80 -25.03 -2.55
CA LEU A 413 -5.79 -25.57 -1.63
C LEU A 413 -4.53 -26.05 -2.36
N GLU A 414 -4.64 -26.66 -3.54
CA GLU A 414 -3.47 -26.95 -4.40
C GLU A 414 -2.70 -25.67 -4.76
N ILE A 415 -3.40 -24.61 -5.17
CA ILE A 415 -2.78 -23.33 -5.53
C ILE A 415 -2.11 -22.71 -4.29
N LYS A 416 -2.77 -22.75 -3.12
CA LYS A 416 -2.22 -22.31 -1.85
C LYS A 416 -0.93 -23.07 -1.49
N GLY A 417 -0.93 -24.39 -1.63
CA GLY A 417 0.24 -25.24 -1.38
C GLY A 417 1.42 -24.97 -2.31
N ARG A 418 1.18 -24.60 -3.58
CA ARG A 418 2.25 -24.26 -4.54
C ARG A 418 2.90 -22.91 -4.26
N SER A 419 2.16 -21.90 -3.79
CA SER A 419 2.70 -20.56 -3.54
C SER A 419 1.85 -19.77 -2.53
N PRO A 420 2.06 -19.95 -1.21
CA PRO A 420 1.24 -19.32 -0.17
C PRO A 420 1.14 -17.79 -0.28
N THR A 421 2.27 -17.08 -0.41
CA THR A 421 2.28 -15.59 -0.52
C THR A 421 1.51 -15.08 -1.74
N VAL A 422 1.61 -15.81 -2.86
CA VAL A 422 0.90 -15.53 -4.10
C VAL A 422 -0.60 -15.80 -3.92
N PHE A 423 -0.97 -16.86 -3.19
CA PHE A 423 -2.35 -17.16 -2.84
C PHE A 423 -2.97 -16.09 -1.93
N GLU A 424 -2.32 -15.72 -0.83
CA GLU A 424 -2.83 -14.68 0.08
C GLU A 424 -3.05 -13.36 -0.67
N SER A 425 -2.12 -12.97 -1.55
CA SER A 425 -2.27 -11.77 -2.38
C SER A 425 -3.42 -11.88 -3.39
N LEU A 426 -3.36 -12.84 -4.32
CA LEU A 426 -4.27 -12.93 -5.47
C LEU A 426 -5.65 -13.49 -5.15
N TYR A 427 -5.73 -14.40 -4.19
CA TYR A 427 -6.94 -15.17 -3.90
C TYR A 427 -7.59 -14.64 -2.63
N GLN A 428 -6.85 -14.42 -1.55
CA GLN A 428 -7.42 -13.84 -0.31
C GLN A 428 -7.51 -12.30 -0.31
N GLN A 429 -7.04 -11.62 -1.36
CA GLN A 429 -6.97 -10.16 -1.48
C GLN A 429 -6.15 -9.50 -0.35
N ASN A 430 -5.18 -10.23 0.20
CA ASN A 430 -4.37 -9.87 1.35
C ASN A 430 -2.88 -9.87 0.94
N PRO A 431 -2.40 -8.86 0.20
CA PRO A 431 -1.01 -8.82 -0.23
C PRO A 431 -0.09 -8.62 0.97
N GLN A 432 0.79 -9.59 1.18
CA GLN A 432 1.81 -9.55 2.22
C GLN A 432 3.16 -9.12 1.62
N PRO A 433 4.07 -8.51 2.41
CA PRO A 433 5.33 -8.04 1.86
C PRO A 433 6.25 -9.20 1.49
N SER A 434 6.85 -9.13 0.31
CA SER A 434 7.63 -10.22 -0.30
C SER A 434 8.91 -10.58 0.47
N GLN A 435 9.42 -9.68 1.30
CA GLN A 435 10.63 -9.85 2.11
C GLN A 435 10.33 -10.36 3.53
N GLY A 436 9.05 -10.56 3.85
CA GLY A 436 8.58 -10.90 5.20
C GLY A 436 8.61 -9.69 6.14
N LEU A 437 7.65 -9.67 7.07
CA LEU A 437 7.68 -8.75 8.20
C LEU A 437 8.81 -9.15 9.16
N MET A 438 9.42 -8.15 9.81
CA MET A 438 10.39 -8.38 10.87
C MET A 438 9.72 -8.95 12.12
N TYR A 439 8.53 -8.46 12.43
CA TYR A 439 7.77 -8.79 13.62
C TYR A 439 6.46 -9.51 13.25
N GLU A 440 6.11 -10.49 14.07
CA GLU A 440 4.80 -11.12 14.08
C GLU A 440 3.88 -10.39 15.08
N GLU A 441 2.74 -10.97 15.46
CA GLU A 441 1.88 -10.39 16.49
C GLU A 441 2.59 -10.34 17.86
N PHE A 442 2.49 -9.21 18.55
CA PHE A 442 3.07 -9.05 19.89
C PHE A 442 2.19 -9.70 20.95
N SER A 443 2.82 -10.29 21.98
CA SER A 443 2.10 -10.76 23.17
C SER A 443 1.32 -9.61 23.80
N CYS A 444 0.02 -9.78 24.02
CA CYS A 444 -0.82 -8.76 24.65
C CYS A 444 -1.08 -9.07 26.14
N TYR A 445 -1.33 -8.02 26.94
CA TYR A 445 -1.69 -8.13 28.36
C TYR A 445 -3.02 -7.42 28.68
N THR A 446 -3.71 -7.92 29.72
CA THR A 446 -4.86 -7.27 30.37
C THR A 446 -4.44 -6.61 31.69
N ASP A 447 -3.56 -7.27 32.43
CA ASP A 447 -3.13 -6.89 33.78
C ASP A 447 -1.64 -6.59 33.82
N LEU A 448 -1.23 -5.60 34.62
CA LEU A 448 0.17 -5.21 34.79
C LEU A 448 0.87 -6.07 35.86
N PRO A 449 2.19 -6.32 35.72
CA PRO A 449 2.96 -7.09 36.69
C PRO A 449 3.07 -6.37 38.05
N SER A 450 2.85 -7.13 39.14
CA SER A 450 2.85 -6.62 40.52
C SER A 450 4.22 -6.20 41.06
N ARG A 451 5.31 -6.63 40.40
CA ARG A 451 6.69 -6.22 40.68
C ARG A 451 7.34 -5.75 39.38
N SER A 452 7.43 -4.45 39.21
CA SER A 452 8.02 -3.82 38.04
C SER A 452 8.56 -2.43 38.37
N TYR A 453 9.48 -1.95 37.54
CA TYR A 453 9.95 -0.56 37.58
C TYR A 453 9.28 0.25 36.49
N SER A 454 9.00 1.53 36.75
CA SER A 454 8.46 2.45 35.76
C SER A 454 9.63 3.02 34.93
N VAL A 455 9.71 2.68 33.66
CA VAL A 455 10.84 3.03 32.79
C VAL A 455 10.33 3.71 31.52
N ALA A 456 11.11 4.65 31.01
CA ALA A 456 10.91 5.22 29.68
C ALA A 456 12.16 5.04 28.82
N TYR A 457 11.95 4.83 27.53
CA TYR A 457 12.98 4.94 26.48
C TYR A 457 12.55 6.04 25.52
N ILE A 458 13.45 6.96 25.17
CA ILE A 458 13.18 8.07 24.25
C ILE A 458 14.22 8.03 23.13
N ASP A 459 13.77 7.73 21.92
CA ASP A 459 14.49 8.03 20.68
C ASP A 459 14.08 9.44 20.21
N ALA A 460 15.05 10.33 20.04
CA ALA A 460 14.83 11.73 19.72
C ALA A 460 15.05 11.97 18.21
N ALA A 461 14.08 12.61 17.55
CA ALA A 461 14.19 12.92 16.12
C ALA A 461 15.35 13.89 15.84
N ASP A 462 16.34 13.44 15.06
CA ASP A 462 17.47 14.25 14.60
C ASP A 462 17.09 15.23 13.47
N SER A 463 16.05 14.91 12.70
CA SER A 463 15.58 15.73 11.59
C SER A 463 14.05 15.82 11.57
N GLY A 464 13.51 16.85 10.92
CA GLY A 464 12.06 17.01 10.73
C GLY A 464 11.41 15.95 9.83
N ALA A 465 12.17 14.98 9.32
CA ALA A 465 11.66 13.83 8.58
C ALA A 465 11.37 12.61 9.49
N ASP A 466 12.02 12.51 10.64
CA ASP A 466 12.01 11.32 11.50
C ASP A 466 10.92 11.46 12.59
N TYR A 467 10.45 10.35 13.17
CA TYR A 467 9.55 10.39 14.30
C TYR A 467 10.33 10.39 15.62
N LEU A 468 9.98 11.29 16.54
CA LEU A 468 10.32 11.10 17.95
C LEU A 468 9.49 9.91 18.47
N CYS A 469 10.17 8.92 19.05
CA CYS A 469 9.54 7.73 19.60
C CYS A 469 9.89 7.59 21.09
N ALA A 470 8.93 7.91 21.96
CA ALA A 470 9.05 7.66 23.39
C ALA A 470 8.11 6.54 23.86
N LEU A 471 8.71 5.53 24.48
CA LEU A 471 8.03 4.35 25.02
C LEU A 471 7.99 4.47 26.54
N PHE A 472 6.81 4.35 27.12
CA PHE A 472 6.61 4.26 28.58
C PHE A 472 6.19 2.83 28.90
N TYR A 473 6.88 2.20 29.86
CA TYR A 473 6.66 0.78 30.15
C TYR A 473 6.93 0.41 31.61
N LYS A 474 6.33 -0.71 32.03
CA LYS A 474 6.69 -1.41 33.26
C LYS A 474 7.72 -2.49 32.94
N GLU A 475 8.95 -2.31 33.43
CA GLU A 475 10.04 -3.29 33.30
C GLU A 475 9.89 -4.36 34.40
N ALA A 476 9.47 -5.56 34.01
CA ALA A 476 9.37 -6.74 34.85
C ALA A 476 10.41 -7.81 34.42
N GLU A 477 10.56 -8.87 35.22
CA GLU A 477 11.54 -9.94 34.99
C GLU A 477 11.34 -10.64 33.64
N ASP A 478 10.08 -10.86 33.25
CA ASP A 478 9.66 -11.59 32.05
C ASP A 478 9.47 -10.70 30.80
N GLY A 479 9.33 -9.38 30.95
CA GLY A 479 9.14 -8.47 29.82
C GLY A 479 9.08 -6.97 30.14
N ASN A 480 9.00 -6.16 29.09
CA ASN A 480 8.62 -4.75 29.13
C ASN A 480 7.14 -4.64 28.75
N TYR A 481 6.30 -4.23 29.69
CA TYR A 481 4.87 -4.02 29.47
C TYR A 481 4.64 -2.57 29.04
N ILE A 482 4.43 -2.34 27.75
CA ILE A 482 4.21 -0.99 27.19
C ILE A 482 2.91 -0.42 27.74
N THR A 483 2.97 0.69 28.45
CA THR A 483 1.79 1.38 28.99
C THR A 483 1.34 2.53 28.11
N ASP A 484 2.28 3.23 27.46
CA ASP A 484 2.02 4.41 26.64
C ASP A 484 3.11 4.62 25.58
N VAL A 485 2.77 5.29 24.48
CA VAL A 485 3.69 5.60 23.36
C VAL A 485 3.42 6.98 22.81
N LEU A 486 4.42 7.86 22.82
CA LEU A 486 4.41 9.11 22.06
C LEU A 486 5.20 8.88 20.76
N TYR A 487 4.51 8.99 19.62
CA TYR A 487 5.09 8.79 18.29
C TYR A 487 4.65 9.92 17.36
N THR A 488 5.51 10.93 17.17
CA THR A 488 5.15 12.17 16.45
C THR A 488 6.33 12.84 15.73
N LYS A 489 6.02 13.72 14.77
CA LYS A 489 6.97 14.63 14.10
C LYS A 489 6.86 16.08 14.59
N ASP A 490 6.19 16.30 15.72
CA ASP A 490 6.06 17.63 16.31
C ASP A 490 7.44 18.18 16.71
N PRO A 491 7.66 19.51 16.62
CA PRO A 491 8.95 20.11 16.93
C PRO A 491 9.35 19.91 18.41
N MET A 492 10.65 19.91 18.66
CA MET A 492 11.25 19.59 19.98
C MET A 492 10.66 20.40 21.14
N GLU A 493 10.29 21.66 20.92
CA GLU A 493 9.70 22.55 21.93
C GLU A 493 8.35 22.03 22.46
N VAL A 494 7.56 21.40 21.59
CA VAL A 494 6.28 20.76 21.91
C VAL A 494 6.53 19.41 22.57
N THR A 495 7.40 18.57 21.99
CA THR A 495 7.66 17.23 22.52
C THR A 495 8.37 17.24 23.87
N GLU A 496 9.31 18.15 24.13
CA GLU A 496 9.89 18.36 25.47
C GLU A 496 8.80 18.59 26.53
N THR A 497 7.82 19.43 26.21
CA THR A 497 6.72 19.78 27.13
C THR A 497 5.82 18.57 27.41
N THR A 498 5.41 17.86 26.35
CA THR A 498 4.59 16.64 26.43
C THR A 498 5.30 15.53 27.19
N LEU A 499 6.57 15.26 26.88
CA LEU A 499 7.37 14.24 27.54
C LEU A 499 7.56 14.52 29.02
N THR A 500 7.80 15.79 29.41
CA THR A 500 7.93 16.16 30.83
C THR A 500 6.65 15.81 31.62
N TYR A 501 5.48 16.07 31.04
CA TYR A 501 4.20 15.67 31.64
C TYR A 501 4.04 14.14 31.70
N MET A 502 4.31 13.42 30.62
CA MET A 502 4.18 11.95 30.56
C MET A 502 5.12 11.24 31.55
N LEU A 503 6.37 11.71 31.70
CA LEU A 503 7.33 11.18 32.68
C LEU A 503 6.78 11.28 34.11
N GLN A 504 6.08 12.37 34.43
CA GLN A 504 5.43 12.56 35.72
C GLN A 504 4.16 11.71 35.88
N GLN A 505 3.28 11.66 34.86
CA GLN A 505 2.05 10.85 34.91
C GLN A 505 2.35 9.36 35.09
N HIS A 506 3.32 8.82 34.34
CA HIS A 506 3.70 7.40 34.40
C HIS A 506 4.63 7.06 35.58
N GLN A 507 4.95 8.06 36.42
CA GLN A 507 5.84 7.95 37.60
C GLN A 507 7.19 7.29 37.24
N VAL A 508 7.82 7.76 36.16
CA VAL A 508 9.02 7.14 35.60
C VAL A 508 10.22 7.29 36.54
N GLU A 509 10.85 6.16 36.88
CA GLU A 509 12.03 6.08 37.74
C GLU A 509 13.34 6.18 36.95
N ARG A 510 13.35 5.61 35.74
CA ARG A 510 14.48 5.62 34.80
C ARG A 510 14.02 6.07 33.42
N CYS A 511 14.63 7.13 32.90
CA CYS A 511 14.43 7.60 31.54
C CYS A 511 15.73 7.41 30.75
N HIS A 512 15.77 6.41 29.89
CA HIS A 512 16.84 6.20 28.93
C HIS A 512 16.59 7.11 27.72
N ILE A 513 17.59 7.87 27.30
CA ILE A 513 17.46 8.80 26.17
C ILE A 513 18.62 8.56 25.22
N GLU A 514 18.28 8.19 23.98
CA GLU A 514 19.22 8.14 22.88
C GLU A 514 19.52 9.57 22.44
N SER A 515 20.80 9.95 22.49
CA SER A 515 21.26 11.29 22.16
C SER A 515 22.19 11.20 20.95
N ASN A 516 21.83 11.86 19.86
CA ASN A 516 22.73 12.01 18.71
C ASN A 516 23.27 13.45 18.67
N ASN A 517 23.66 13.98 17.49
CA ASN A 517 24.32 15.29 17.35
C ASN A 517 23.36 16.46 17.66
N GLY A 518 23.24 16.80 18.94
CA GLY A 518 22.35 17.85 19.47
C GLY A 518 21.59 17.41 20.73
N GLY A 519 21.45 16.10 20.94
CA GLY A 519 20.61 15.52 22.01
C GLY A 519 21.03 15.90 23.45
N ASN A 520 22.29 16.29 23.68
CA ASN A 520 22.73 16.77 25.00
C ASN A 520 21.93 18.01 25.48
N LEU A 521 21.51 18.88 24.56
CA LEU A 521 20.65 20.03 24.90
C LEU A 521 19.23 19.57 25.25
N PHE A 522 18.66 18.67 24.46
CA PHE A 522 17.33 18.08 24.69
C PHE A 522 17.25 17.35 26.04
N VAL A 523 18.24 16.51 26.37
CA VAL A 523 18.36 15.84 27.68
C VAL A 523 18.42 16.87 28.81
N SER A 524 19.24 17.92 28.67
CA SER A 524 19.38 18.97 29.69
C SER A 524 18.07 19.73 29.91
N ASN A 525 17.40 20.12 28.82
CA ASN A 525 16.11 20.81 28.85
C ASN A 525 15.03 19.94 29.52
N LEU A 526 14.91 18.67 29.10
CA LEU A 526 13.91 17.74 29.63
C LEU A 526 14.13 17.46 31.12
N GLN A 527 15.39 17.31 31.54
CA GLN A 527 15.76 17.16 32.95
C GLN A 527 15.42 18.42 33.77
N GLN A 528 15.76 19.61 33.26
CA GLN A 528 15.45 20.88 33.93
C GLN A 528 13.95 21.11 34.06
N ARG A 529 13.18 20.96 32.96
CA ARG A 529 11.71 21.08 32.97
C ARG A 529 11.06 20.09 33.94
N SER A 530 11.57 18.85 34.01
CA SER A 530 11.08 17.84 34.96
C SER A 530 11.29 18.28 36.41
N TRP A 531 12.45 18.84 36.71
CA TRP A 531 12.79 19.37 38.02
C TRP A 531 11.97 20.60 38.41
N ASP A 532 11.68 21.47 37.46
CA ASP A 532 10.86 22.68 37.65
C ASP A 532 9.37 22.32 37.90
N MET A 533 8.86 21.25 37.27
CA MET A 533 7.55 20.65 37.59
C MET A 533 7.57 19.75 38.85
N GLY A 534 8.68 19.71 39.59
CA GLY A 534 8.80 19.00 40.86
C GLY A 534 9.04 17.48 40.75
N ASN A 535 9.20 16.93 39.54
CA ASN A 535 9.55 15.52 39.37
C ASN A 535 11.03 15.29 39.74
N ARG A 536 11.25 14.77 40.96
CA ARG A 536 12.57 14.34 41.46
C ARG A 536 12.74 12.82 41.45
N LEU A 537 11.78 12.08 40.92
CA LEU A 537 11.79 10.61 40.84
C LEU A 537 12.63 10.12 39.66
N THR A 538 12.43 10.74 38.49
CA THR A 538 13.06 10.32 37.24
C THR A 538 14.56 10.55 37.22
N ARG A 539 15.32 9.47 36.99
CA ARG A 539 16.75 9.52 36.68
C ARG A 539 16.93 9.51 35.17
N PHE A 540 17.65 10.51 34.67
CA PHE A 540 17.95 10.67 33.25
C PHE A 540 19.26 9.96 32.92
N ASN A 541 19.17 9.01 32.00
CA ASN A 541 20.26 8.12 31.59
C ASN A 541 20.53 8.32 30.08
N PRO A 542 21.22 9.42 29.69
CA PRO A 542 21.62 9.63 28.31
C PRO A 542 22.67 8.61 27.88
N PHE A 543 22.59 8.16 26.63
CA PHE A 543 23.62 7.35 25.99
C PHE A 543 23.72 7.66 24.49
N HIS A 544 24.83 7.25 23.89
CA HIS A 544 25.11 7.39 22.46
C HIS A 544 25.16 5.99 21.83
N GLN A 545 24.46 5.79 20.72
CA GLN A 545 24.57 4.57 19.92
C GLN A 545 25.38 4.84 18.65
N ASN A 546 26.39 4.00 18.41
CA ASN A 546 27.29 4.14 17.26
C ASN A 546 27.15 2.98 16.26
N GLN A 547 26.28 2.02 16.53
CA GLN A 547 26.03 0.86 15.66
C GLN A 547 24.99 1.16 14.58
N ASN A 548 24.99 0.37 13.52
CA ASN A 548 24.01 0.48 12.44
C ASN A 548 22.60 0.10 12.92
N LYS A 549 21.65 1.06 12.87
CA LYS A 549 20.24 0.94 13.25
C LYS A 549 19.58 -0.34 12.71
N THR A 550 19.64 -0.57 11.40
CA THR A 550 19.09 -1.78 10.75
C THR A 550 19.68 -3.08 11.28
N ALA A 551 21.00 -3.12 11.55
CA ALA A 551 21.67 -4.31 12.07
C ALA A 551 21.28 -4.61 13.53
N ARG A 552 21.15 -3.59 14.39
CA ARG A 552 20.62 -3.72 15.77
C ARG A 552 19.21 -4.30 15.77
N ILE A 553 18.31 -3.68 15.02
CA ILE A 553 16.90 -4.09 14.92
C ILE A 553 16.80 -5.56 14.48
N PHE A 554 17.58 -5.96 13.48
CA PHE A 554 17.62 -7.36 13.04
C PHE A 554 18.14 -8.31 14.12
N ALA A 555 19.25 -7.98 14.79
CA ALA A 555 19.85 -8.80 15.83
C ALA A 555 18.96 -8.94 17.09
N ALA A 556 18.26 -7.87 17.48
CA ALA A 556 17.39 -7.83 18.65
C ALA A 556 15.95 -8.31 18.39
N SER A 557 15.53 -8.42 17.13
CA SER A 557 14.16 -8.76 16.70
C SER A 557 13.48 -9.88 17.50
N ALA A 558 14.15 -11.03 17.67
CA ALA A 558 13.61 -12.16 18.44
C ALA A 558 13.45 -11.86 19.94
N SER A 559 14.35 -11.07 20.53
CA SER A 559 14.25 -10.62 21.92
C SER A 559 13.14 -9.60 22.10
N VAL A 560 12.97 -8.68 21.15
CA VAL A 560 11.87 -7.70 21.09
C VAL A 560 10.52 -8.44 21.02
N GLN A 561 10.35 -9.38 20.08
CA GLN A 561 9.10 -10.15 19.95
C GLN A 561 8.74 -10.92 21.24
N LYS A 562 9.75 -11.47 21.94
CA LYS A 562 9.56 -12.26 23.16
C LYS A 562 9.23 -11.41 24.39
N LEU A 563 9.98 -10.32 24.59
CA LEU A 563 10.00 -9.55 25.83
C LEU A 563 9.06 -8.34 25.82
N ILE A 564 8.69 -7.79 24.66
CA ILE A 564 7.71 -6.70 24.60
C ILE A 564 6.30 -7.25 24.78
N LYS A 565 5.56 -6.70 25.74
CA LYS A 565 4.14 -6.96 25.98
C LYS A 565 3.33 -5.70 25.68
N MET A 566 2.38 -5.78 24.75
CA MET A 566 1.52 -4.66 24.36
C MET A 566 0.18 -4.69 25.13
N PRO A 567 -0.52 -3.56 25.33
CA PRO A 567 -1.89 -3.59 25.82
C PRO A 567 -2.81 -4.16 24.73
N LEU A 568 -3.91 -4.83 25.10
CA LEU A 568 -4.80 -5.52 24.14
C LEU A 568 -5.31 -4.63 22.99
N ASP A 569 -5.49 -3.33 23.24
CA ASP A 569 -5.99 -2.32 22.31
C ASP A 569 -4.88 -1.51 21.60
N TRP A 570 -3.60 -1.89 21.71
CA TRP A 570 -2.45 -1.07 21.29
C TRP A 570 -2.51 -0.57 19.84
N LYS A 571 -3.04 -1.36 18.90
CA LYS A 571 -3.18 -0.95 17.49
C LYS A 571 -4.20 0.17 17.29
N LYS A 572 -5.23 0.25 18.14
CA LYS A 572 -6.20 1.36 18.19
C LYS A 572 -5.65 2.55 18.95
N ARG A 573 -4.90 2.30 20.04
CA ARG A 573 -4.33 3.33 20.92
C ARG A 573 -3.16 4.08 20.29
N PHE A 574 -2.31 3.39 19.51
CA PHE A 574 -1.09 3.92 18.91
C PHE A 574 -1.01 3.62 17.40
N PRO A 575 -1.98 4.05 16.56
CA PRO A 575 -2.15 3.54 15.20
C PRO A 575 -0.96 3.81 14.27
N LYS A 576 -0.30 4.96 14.38
CA LYS A 576 0.91 5.30 13.59
C LYS A 576 2.08 4.39 13.95
N PHE A 577 2.39 4.28 15.24
CA PHE A 577 3.43 3.40 15.77
C PHE A 577 3.16 1.93 15.42
N ALA A 578 1.91 1.48 15.56
CA ALA A 578 1.53 0.11 15.25
C ALA A 578 1.68 -0.20 13.76
N ARG A 579 1.29 0.70 12.86
CA ARG A 579 1.49 0.56 11.41
C ARG A 579 2.97 0.50 11.06
N ASP A 580 3.78 1.43 11.57
CA ASP A 580 5.19 1.53 11.18
C ASP A 580 6.00 0.34 11.74
N LEU A 581 5.66 -0.15 12.93
CA LEU A 581 6.22 -1.37 13.52
C LEU A 581 5.78 -2.66 12.81
N THR A 582 4.48 -2.82 12.54
CA THR A 582 3.93 -4.03 11.89
C THR A 582 4.13 -4.06 10.38
N GLY A 583 4.48 -2.92 9.75
CA GLY A 583 4.90 -2.82 8.36
C GLY A 583 6.41 -3.00 8.15
N TYR A 584 7.21 -3.05 9.22
CA TYR A 584 8.67 -3.08 9.12
C TYR A 584 9.18 -4.38 8.49
N LEU A 585 9.94 -4.26 7.40
CA LEU A 585 10.41 -5.38 6.59
C LEU A 585 11.72 -5.95 7.12
N ARG A 586 11.83 -7.29 7.11
CA ARG A 586 13.02 -8.03 7.56
C ARG A 586 14.24 -7.81 6.65
N VAL A 587 14.00 -7.56 5.38
CA VAL A 587 14.96 -7.16 4.35
C VAL A 587 14.28 -6.07 3.51
N GLY A 588 15.02 -5.08 3.02
CA GLY A 588 14.48 -4.01 2.18
C GLY A 588 14.80 -2.61 2.70
N THR A 589 14.20 -1.60 2.09
CA THR A 589 14.27 -0.21 2.55
C THR A 589 13.01 0.10 3.34
N ASN A 590 13.16 0.35 4.64
CA ASN A 590 12.07 0.81 5.49
C ASN A 590 12.07 2.33 5.54
N ALA A 591 10.92 2.98 5.34
CA ALA A 591 10.82 4.43 5.32
C ALA A 591 10.84 5.07 6.72
N HIS A 592 10.38 4.32 7.72
CA HIS A 592 10.36 4.70 9.14
C HIS A 592 10.88 3.50 9.94
N ASP A 593 11.94 3.71 10.73
CA ASP A 593 12.58 2.69 11.56
C ASP A 593 12.66 3.08 13.05
N ASP A 594 12.10 4.23 13.42
CA ASP A 594 12.08 4.80 14.78
C ASP A 594 11.32 3.92 15.78
N ALA A 595 10.13 3.42 15.38
CA ALA A 595 9.33 2.53 16.22
C ALA A 595 10.05 1.21 16.58
N PRO A 596 10.61 0.44 15.61
CA PRO A 596 11.35 -0.78 15.91
C PRO A 596 12.74 -0.55 16.54
N ASP A 597 13.41 0.58 16.28
CA ASP A 597 14.67 0.90 16.99
C ASP A 597 14.43 1.31 18.43
N ALA A 598 13.40 2.12 18.72
CA ALA A 598 13.04 2.46 20.10
C ALA A 598 12.69 1.20 20.91
N LEU A 599 11.95 0.24 20.33
CA LEU A 599 11.72 -1.06 20.99
C LEU A 599 13.03 -1.84 21.19
N THR A 600 13.92 -1.85 20.20
CA THR A 600 15.24 -2.49 20.28
C THR A 600 16.07 -1.90 21.42
N GLY A 601 16.21 -0.58 21.48
CA GLY A 601 16.89 0.13 22.55
C GLY A 601 16.25 -0.05 23.92
N SER A 602 14.91 -0.15 24.01
CA SER A 602 14.22 -0.47 25.26
C SER A 602 14.58 -1.87 25.82
N ILE A 603 14.96 -2.81 24.94
CA ILE A 603 15.46 -4.14 25.31
C ILE A 603 16.96 -4.09 25.65
N GLU A 604 17.78 -3.37 24.88
CA GLU A 604 19.21 -3.16 25.16
C GLU A 604 19.43 -2.46 26.52
N CYS A 605 18.51 -1.59 26.93
CA CYS A 605 18.55 -0.86 28.21
C CYS A 605 18.03 -1.66 29.42
N ARG A 606 17.44 -2.85 29.24
CA ARG A 606 16.91 -3.66 30.35
C ARG A 606 18.04 -4.04 31.31
N GLN A 607 17.84 -3.80 32.60
CA GLN A 607 18.82 -4.24 33.60
C GLN A 607 18.72 -5.76 33.82
N PRO A 608 19.85 -6.47 34.01
CA PRO A 608 19.81 -7.88 34.37
C PRO A 608 19.09 -8.03 35.73
N PRO A 609 18.31 -9.10 35.94
CA PRO A 609 17.62 -9.31 37.20
C PRO A 609 18.63 -9.32 38.35
N LYS A 610 18.36 -8.50 39.37
CA LYS A 610 19.19 -8.48 40.58
C LYS A 610 19.20 -9.89 41.16
N ARG A 611 20.40 -10.51 41.22
CA ARG A 611 20.63 -11.72 42.02
C ARG A 611 20.45 -11.35 43.49
N VAL A 612 19.21 -11.45 43.98
CA VAL A 612 18.91 -11.41 45.42
C VAL A 612 19.69 -12.56 46.03
N SER A 613 20.59 -12.27 46.97
CA SER A 613 21.34 -13.33 47.63
C SER A 613 20.38 -14.17 48.47
N VAL A 614 20.66 -15.46 48.65
CA VAL A 614 19.82 -16.33 49.49
C VAL A 614 19.74 -15.78 50.94
N ALA A 615 20.79 -15.09 51.39
CA ALA A 615 20.86 -14.37 52.67
C ALA A 615 20.01 -13.07 52.75
N GLU A 616 19.47 -12.57 51.64
CA GLU A 616 18.48 -11.49 51.61
C GLU A 616 17.04 -12.01 51.53
N MET A 617 16.82 -13.22 50.98
CA MET A 617 15.52 -13.89 51.05
C MET A 617 15.22 -14.43 52.45
N PHE A 618 16.21 -15.01 53.11
CA PHE A 618 16.14 -15.37 54.53
C PHE A 618 16.78 -14.25 55.34
N GLY A 619 15.97 -13.22 55.65
CA GLY A 619 16.41 -12.03 56.36
C GLY A 619 17.20 -12.35 57.63
N ARG A 620 18.21 -11.51 57.92
CA ARG A 620 19.17 -11.66 59.03
C ARG A 620 18.50 -12.19 60.30
N ILE A 621 18.92 -13.39 60.70
CA ILE A 621 18.70 -13.98 62.04
C ILE A 621 19.54 -13.20 63.06
#